data_AF-A0A5C5WZ08-F1
#
_entry.id   AF-A0A5C5WZ08-F1
#
_cell.length_a   1.000
_cell.length_b   1.000
_cell.length_c   1.000
_cell.angle_alpha   90.00
_cell.angle_beta   90.00
_cell.angle_gamma   90.00
#
_symmetry.space_group_name_H-M   'P 1'
#
loop_
_entity.id
_entity.type
_entity.pdbx_description
1 polymer ?
#
loop_
_entity_poly.entity_id
_entity_poly.type
_entity_poly.pdbx_seq_one_letter_code
_entity_poly.pdbx_strand_id
1 'polypeptide(L)'
;MKKLTLILSAVLFVFGALLASAFVMNNFAPSPVTAAKDHSVDQGWAENELSLLSFETSSKIAGSQGTVRLKGSKPNRQETIRVELRKSLFGPKWQVVEYSASLVEEDSPEDARP
;
A
#
# COMPACT_ATOMS: atom_id res chain seq x y z
N MET A 1 -9.64 50.25 4.81
CA MET A 1 -10.18 49.27 3.82
C MET A 1 -9.07 48.46 3.13
N LYS A 2 -8.03 49.08 2.52
CA LYS A 2 -6.95 48.36 1.81
C LYS A 2 -6.23 47.25 2.59
N LYS A 3 -6.00 47.45 3.90
CA LYS A 3 -5.32 46.44 4.75
C LYS A 3 -6.20 45.20 5.01
N LEU A 4 -7.52 45.38 5.08
CA LEU A 4 -8.47 44.29 5.33
C LEU A 4 -8.58 43.36 4.11
N THR A 5 -8.65 43.94 2.90
CA THR A 5 -8.62 43.16 1.65
C THR A 5 -7.32 42.38 1.51
N LEU A 6 -6.19 42.97 1.88
CA LEU A 6 -4.88 42.32 1.78
C LEU A 6 -4.74 41.13 2.75
N ILE A 7 -5.27 41.26 3.97
CA ILE A 7 -5.35 40.15 4.95
C ILE A 7 -6.28 39.06 4.44
N LEU A 8 -7.45 39.42 3.91
CA LEU A 8 -8.42 38.45 3.39
C LEU A 8 -7.84 37.64 2.22
N SER A 9 -7.16 38.31 1.29
CA SER A 9 -6.47 37.66 0.18
C SER A 9 -5.34 36.74 0.65
N ALA A 10 -4.56 37.14 1.66
CA ALA A 10 -3.51 36.31 2.23
C ALA A 10 -4.09 35.05 2.91
N VAL A 11 -5.18 35.19 3.66
CA VAL A 11 -5.86 34.05 4.30
C VAL A 11 -6.42 33.09 3.26
N LEU A 12 -7.09 33.60 2.21
CA LEU A 12 -7.58 32.79 1.09
C LEU A 12 -6.45 32.05 0.37
N PHE A 13 -5.30 32.70 0.19
CA PHE A 13 -4.14 32.09 -0.45
C PHE A 13 -3.53 30.98 0.41
N VAL A 14 -3.33 31.22 1.71
CA VAL A 14 -2.82 30.21 2.65
C VAL A 14 -3.78 29.03 2.76
N PHE A 15 -5.08 29.29 2.86
CA PHE A 15 -6.09 28.24 2.93
C PHE A 15 -6.19 27.44 1.63
N GLY A 16 -6.10 28.11 0.48
CA GLY A 16 -6.04 27.46 -0.83
C GLY A 16 -4.79 26.60 -1.01
N ALA A 17 -3.63 27.07 -0.56
CA ALA A 17 -2.38 26.31 -0.58
C ALA A 17 -2.45 25.07 0.33
N LEU A 18 -3.05 25.18 1.51
CA LEU A 18 -3.27 24.04 2.42
C LEU A 18 -4.21 23.01 1.79
N LEU A 19 -5.32 23.42 1.19
CA LEU A 19 -6.23 22.52 0.48
C LEU A 19 -5.56 21.82 -0.71
N ALA A 20 -4.78 22.56 -1.51
CA ALA A 20 -4.02 21.97 -2.61
C ALA A 20 -3.00 20.94 -2.10
N SER A 21 -2.29 21.22 -1.01
CA SER A 21 -1.33 20.28 -0.42
C SER A 21 -2.01 19.00 0.09
N ALA A 22 -3.15 19.13 0.78
CA ALA A 22 -3.94 17.98 1.23
C ALA A 22 -4.46 17.14 0.05
N PHE A 23 -4.90 17.79 -1.03
CA PHE A 23 -5.37 17.12 -2.23
C PHE A 23 -4.25 16.34 -2.93
N VAL A 24 -3.07 16.95 -3.06
CA VAL A 24 -1.88 16.29 -3.63
C VAL A 24 -1.49 15.09 -2.76
N MET A 25 -1.40 15.25 -1.44
CA MET A 25 -1.02 14.15 -0.54
C MET A 25 -2.01 12.97 -0.59
N ASN A 26 -3.29 13.21 -0.84
CA ASN A 26 -4.29 12.15 -0.94
C ASN A 26 -4.27 11.44 -2.30
N ASN A 27 -3.99 12.14 -3.40
CA ASN A 27 -3.94 11.55 -4.75
C ASN A 27 -2.62 10.84 -5.05
N PHE A 28 -1.51 11.26 -4.43
CA PHE A 28 -0.19 10.64 -4.60
C PHE A 28 0.09 9.54 -3.57
N ALA A 29 -0.91 9.10 -2.82
CA ALA A 29 -0.73 8.02 -1.87
C ALA A 29 -0.35 6.73 -2.63
N PRO A 30 0.74 6.05 -2.22
CA PRO A 30 1.18 4.85 -2.91
C PRO A 30 0.08 3.80 -2.88
N SER A 31 -0.04 3.05 -3.97
CA SER A 31 -0.97 1.93 -4.05
C SER A 31 -0.64 0.89 -2.96
N PRO A 32 -1.62 0.10 -2.49
CA PRO A 32 -1.35 -0.95 -1.51
C PRO A 32 -0.28 -1.93 -2.01
N VAL A 33 -0.29 -2.25 -3.31
CA VAL A 33 0.73 -3.12 -3.93
C VAL A 33 2.11 -2.48 -3.87
N THR A 34 2.23 -1.17 -4.14
CA THR A 34 3.49 -0.43 -4.04
C THR A 34 4.01 -0.48 -2.61
N ALA A 35 3.16 -0.20 -1.61
CA ALA A 35 3.54 -0.25 -0.20
C ALA A 35 4.01 -1.65 0.23
N ALA A 36 3.36 -2.72 -0.25
CA ALA A 36 3.78 -4.09 0.01
C ALA A 36 5.12 -4.45 -0.66
N LYS A 37 5.35 -3.97 -1.89
CA LYS A 37 6.61 -4.16 -2.60
C LYS A 37 7.76 -3.43 -1.92
N ASP A 38 7.58 -2.15 -1.62
CA ASP A 38 8.58 -1.34 -0.92
C ASP A 38 8.98 -2.01 0.41
N HIS A 39 8.00 -2.45 1.19
CA HIS A 39 8.27 -3.16 2.43
C HIS A 39 8.99 -4.49 2.22
N SER A 40 8.66 -5.23 1.16
CA SER A 40 9.37 -6.48 0.85
C SER A 40 10.82 -6.21 0.41
N VAL A 41 11.08 -5.13 -0.33
CA VAL A 41 12.44 -4.71 -0.65
C VAL A 41 13.21 -4.35 0.62
N ASP A 42 12.59 -3.66 1.58
CA ASP A 42 13.18 -3.38 2.89
C ASP A 42 13.51 -4.66 3.69
N GLN A 43 12.75 -5.75 3.48
CA GLN A 43 13.02 -7.08 4.05
C GLN A 43 14.11 -7.86 3.29
N GLY A 44 14.77 -7.25 2.30
CA GLY A 44 15.90 -7.83 1.56
C GLY A 44 15.51 -8.63 0.32
N TRP A 45 14.30 -8.43 -0.22
CA TRP A 45 13.92 -8.97 -1.53
C TRP A 45 14.41 -8.05 -2.65
N ALA A 46 14.87 -8.64 -3.77
CA ALA A 46 15.20 -7.85 -4.93
C ALA A 46 13.92 -7.35 -5.61
N GLU A 47 13.86 -6.06 -5.94
CA GLU A 47 12.65 -5.42 -6.51
C GLU A 47 12.19 -6.10 -7.82
N ASN A 48 13.16 -6.51 -8.64
CA ASN A 48 12.95 -7.20 -9.90
C ASN A 48 12.46 -8.66 -9.75
N GLU A 49 12.59 -9.24 -8.56
CA GLU A 49 12.14 -10.61 -8.25
C GLU A 49 10.73 -10.64 -7.63
N LEU A 50 10.15 -9.48 -7.32
CA LEU A 50 8.82 -9.35 -6.70
C LEU A 50 7.70 -9.17 -7.74
N SER A 51 6.96 -10.24 -7.98
CA SER A 51 5.78 -10.23 -8.86
C SER A 51 4.49 -10.23 -8.05
N LEU A 52 3.47 -9.48 -8.47
CA LEU A 52 2.15 -9.52 -7.82
C LEU A 52 1.42 -10.81 -8.21
N LEU A 53 0.94 -11.56 -7.23
CA LEU A 53 0.08 -12.73 -7.44
C LEU A 53 -1.40 -12.37 -7.32
N SER A 54 -1.75 -11.76 -6.19
CA SER A 54 -3.13 -11.35 -5.95
C SER A 54 -3.18 -10.14 -5.03
N PHE A 55 -4.26 -9.38 -5.16
CA PHE A 55 -4.59 -8.31 -4.25
C PHE A 55 -6.07 -8.40 -3.92
N GLU A 56 -6.36 -8.56 -2.64
CA GLU A 56 -7.73 -8.60 -2.12
C GLU A 56 -7.92 -7.42 -1.18
N THR A 57 -9.07 -6.76 -1.28
CA THR A 57 -9.39 -5.59 -0.45
C THR A 57 -10.71 -5.85 0.24
N SER A 58 -10.73 -5.65 1.55
CA SER A 58 -11.95 -5.70 2.36
C SER A 58 -12.19 -4.34 2.99
N SER A 59 -13.31 -3.72 2.63
CA SER A 59 -13.82 -2.54 3.34
C SER A 59 -14.78 -3.00 4.43
N LYS A 60 -14.24 -3.45 5.57
CA LYS A 60 -15.02 -3.60 6.81
C LYS A 60 -14.87 -2.35 7.68
N ILE A 61 -15.92 -2.07 8.45
CA ILE A 61 -16.21 -0.80 9.11
C ILE A 61 -14.97 -0.26 9.87
N ALA A 62 -14.63 1.01 9.63
CA ALA A 62 -13.46 1.76 10.17
C ALA A 62 -12.07 1.46 9.56
N GLY A 63 -12.01 1.34 8.22
CA GLY A 63 -10.77 1.42 7.43
C GLY A 63 -10.73 0.40 6.30
N SER A 64 -9.99 0.68 5.23
CA SER A 64 -9.74 -0.32 4.19
C SER A 64 -8.65 -1.28 4.67
N GLN A 65 -8.93 -2.59 4.69
CA GLN A 65 -7.93 -3.63 4.82
C GLN A 65 -7.61 -4.20 3.43
N GLY A 66 -6.37 -4.57 3.20
CA GLY A 66 -5.95 -5.19 1.95
C GLY A 66 -4.92 -6.27 2.21
N THR A 67 -5.03 -7.39 1.51
CA THR A 67 -4.04 -8.46 1.52
C THR A 67 -3.39 -8.49 0.15
N VAL A 68 -2.08 -8.26 0.11
CA VAL A 68 -1.27 -8.37 -1.10
C VAL A 68 -0.46 -9.65 -1.02
N ARG A 69 -0.58 -10.51 -2.04
CA ARG A 69 0.30 -11.66 -2.22
C ARG A 69 1.30 -11.35 -3.31
N LEU A 70 2.58 -11.42 -2.97
CA LEU A 70 3.70 -11.27 -3.88
C LEU A 70 4.40 -12.62 -4.04
N LYS A 71 5.00 -12.85 -5.20
CA LYS A 71 5.89 -13.97 -5.49
C LYS A 71 7.30 -13.40 -5.53
N GLY A 72 8.17 -13.89 -4.65
CA GLY A 72 9.60 -13.60 -4.65
C GLY A 72 10.38 -14.82 -5.11
N SER A 73 11.42 -14.65 -5.92
CA SER A 73 12.33 -15.74 -6.29
C SER A 73 13.72 -15.41 -5.81
N LYS A 74 14.19 -16.03 -4.73
CA LYS A 74 15.60 -15.99 -4.33
C LYS A 74 16.40 -17.02 -5.15
N PRO A 75 17.74 -16.89 -5.24
CA PRO A 75 18.59 -17.73 -6.09
C PRO A 75 18.37 -19.25 -5.94
N ASN A 76 17.86 -19.70 -4.79
CA ASN A 76 17.65 -21.13 -4.50
C ASN A 76 16.20 -21.49 -4.11
N ARG A 77 15.26 -20.54 -4.03
CA ARG A 77 13.90 -20.79 -3.50
C ARG A 77 12.88 -19.81 -4.05
N GLN A 78 11.68 -20.32 -4.32
CA GLN A 78 10.52 -19.52 -4.66
C GLN A 78 9.60 -19.44 -3.44
N GLU A 79 9.27 -18.23 -3.02
CA GLU A 79 8.46 -17.98 -1.83
C GLU A 79 7.25 -17.12 -2.20
N THR A 80 6.12 -17.43 -1.59
CA THR A 80 4.95 -16.56 -1.60
C THR A 80 5.02 -15.68 -0.37
N ILE A 81 5.01 -14.38 -0.61
CA ILE A 81 5.03 -13.35 0.42
C ILE A 81 3.60 -12.83 0.56
N ARG A 82 3.03 -12.94 1.75
CA ARG A 82 1.73 -12.37 2.10
C ARG A 82 1.97 -11.14 2.97
N VAL A 83 1.48 -10.00 2.49
CA VAL A 83 1.54 -8.72 3.18
C VAL A 83 0.12 -8.26 3.47
N GLU A 84 -0.20 -8.10 4.75
CA GLU A 84 -1.46 -7.49 5.17
C GLU A 84 -1.26 -6.00 5.41
N LEU A 85 -2.17 -5.22 4.85
CA LEU A 85 -2.15 -3.77 4.83
C LEU A 85 -3.43 -3.23 5.45
N ARG A 86 -3.28 -2.16 6.21
CA ARG A 86 -4.40 -1.38 6.73
C ARG A 86 -4.24 0.08 6.33
N LYS A 87 -5.29 0.67 5.79
CA LYS A 87 -5.34 2.11 5.55
C LYS A 87 -5.64 2.82 6.87
N SER A 88 -4.84 3.84 7.18
CA SER A 88 -5.07 4.66 8.38
C SER A 88 -6.40 5.43 8.28
N LEU A 89 -7.08 5.61 9.42
CA LEU A 89 -8.29 6.42 9.52
C LEU A 89 -8.02 7.92 9.32
N PHE A 90 -6.81 8.35 9.64
CA PHE A 90 -6.41 9.77 9.66
C PHE A 90 -5.38 10.11 8.59
N GLY A 91 -5.03 9.16 7.71
CA GLY A 91 -3.98 9.35 6.74
C GLY A 91 -4.20 8.53 5.47
N PRO A 92 -3.69 9.00 4.32
CA PRO A 92 -3.91 8.33 3.04
C PRO A 92 -2.99 7.12 2.84
N LYS A 93 -1.99 6.93 3.70
CA LYS A 93 -0.97 5.88 3.59
C LYS A 93 -1.49 4.52 4.04
N TRP A 94 -1.10 3.48 3.29
CA TRP A 94 -1.20 2.09 3.72
C TRP A 94 -0.09 1.77 4.72
N GLN A 95 -0.45 1.02 5.75
CA GLN A 95 0.47 0.54 6.78
C GLN A 95 0.51 -0.97 6.73
N VAL A 96 1.70 -1.55 6.72
CA VAL A 96 1.88 -3.00 6.86
C VAL A 96 1.56 -3.38 8.30
N VAL A 97 0.60 -4.28 8.48
CA VAL A 97 0.19 -4.79 9.79
C VAL A 97 0.68 -6.21 10.03
N GLU A 98 0.84 -7.00 8.97
CA GLU A 98 1.40 -8.35 9.05
C GLU A 98 2.22 -8.65 7.78
N TYR A 99 3.29 -9.40 7.97
CA TYR A 99 4.19 -9.83 6.93
C TYR A 99 4.59 -11.28 7.17
N SER A 100 4.34 -12.14 6.17
CA SER A 100 4.76 -13.55 6.20
C SER A 100 5.32 -13.96 4.85
N ALA A 101 6.39 -14.75 4.86
CA ALA A 101 6.95 -15.39 3.67
C ALA A 101 6.92 -16.90 3.89
N SER A 102 6.25 -17.62 2.99
CA SER A 102 6.16 -19.07 3.01
C SER A 102 6.76 -19.63 1.74
N LEU A 103 7.47 -20.75 1.86
CA LEU A 103 7.92 -21.51 0.70
C LEU A 103 6.70 -21.90 -0.13
N VAL A 104 6.81 -21.74 -1.45
CA VAL A 104 5.87 -22.40 -2.34
C VAL A 104 6.18 -23.88 -2.24
N GLU A 105 5.47 -24.59 -1.36
CA GLU A 105 5.19 -26.00 -1.65
C GLU A 105 4.37 -25.96 -2.94
N GLU A 106 4.92 -26.46 -4.03
CA GLU A 106 4.11 -26.80 -5.19
C GLU A 106 2.92 -27.60 -4.65
N ASP A 107 1.71 -27.06 -4.80
CA ASP A 107 0.48 -27.82 -4.62
C ASP A 107 0.64 -29.07 -5.49
N SER A 108 0.99 -30.18 -4.86
CA SER A 108 0.84 -31.50 -5.44
C SER A 108 -0.63 -31.58 -5.85
N PRO A 109 -0.99 -31.81 -7.12
CA PRO A 109 -2.37 -32.02 -7.51
C PRO A 109 -2.80 -33.39 -6.97
N GLU A 110 -3.06 -33.46 -5.66
CA GLU A 110 -3.52 -34.67 -5.01
C GLU A 110 -5.04 -34.74 -5.17
N ASP A 111 -5.43 -35.73 -5.98
CA ASP A 111 -6.75 -36.34 -6.03
C ASP A 111 -7.87 -35.61 -6.79
N ALA A 112 -7.65 -35.50 -8.10
CA ALA A 112 -8.68 -35.93 -9.04
C ALA A 112 -8.96 -37.43 -8.79
N ARG A 113 -9.89 -37.74 -7.88
CA ARG A 113 -10.41 -39.11 -7.73
C ARG A 113 -11.53 -39.37 -8.75
N PRO A 114 -11.58 -40.58 -9.32
CA PRO A 114 -12.46 -40.98 -10.42
C PRO A 114 -13.94 -41.02 -10.06
#